data_AF-A0A4Q1SZJ3-F1
#
_entry.id   AF-A0A4Q1SZJ3-F1
#
_cell.length_a   1.000
_cell.length_b   1.000
_cell.length_c   1.000
_cell.angle_alpha   90.00
_cell.angle_beta   90.00
_cell.angle_gamma   90.00
#
_symmetry.space_group_name_H-M   'P 1'
#
loop_
_entity.id
_entity.type
_entity.pdbx_description
1 polymer ?
#
loop_
_entity_poly.entity_id
_entity_poly.type
_entity_poly.pdbx_seq_one_letter_code
_entity_poly.pdbx_strand_id
1 'polypeptide(L)'
;MFSNERGSIAILALYTVLAVIAGTMIISHFFGVYVVKRQSQNVADSASLAAVQVLKQKYEEEMKDKVDYVLHEFWVDIDLEIATCLASGVLPCLTKEELVEQRIQDARLRQMLLDPTSEVEWLLVVTEPYFSGEFTAQKNGDRLYDVCRREASAIRAAALDLSVRNEGSSQLTLTFPVDGEPKVQVKGHKTINIDQIVTFSEDIPSYSAAGLQTSFDIDVSHKVPFDF
;
A
#
# COMPACT_ATOMS: atom_id res chain seq x y z
N MET A 1 -59.76 41.84 33.48
CA MET A 1 -59.53 40.76 32.50
C MET A 1 -58.03 40.69 32.19
N PHE A 2 -57.21 40.34 33.18
CA PHE A 2 -55.75 40.13 33.03
C PHE A 2 -55.31 39.15 34.14
N SER A 3 -55.69 37.89 34.00
CA SER A 3 -55.21 36.83 34.88
C SER A 3 -55.19 35.54 34.07
N ASN A 4 -54.09 35.34 33.32
CA ASN A 4 -53.60 34.03 32.87
C ASN A 4 -52.33 34.09 32.01
N GLU A 5 -51.88 35.27 31.58
CA GLU A 5 -50.73 35.36 30.66
C GLU A 5 -49.39 34.93 31.31
N ARG A 6 -49.17 35.21 32.60
CA ARG A 6 -47.93 34.85 33.30
C ARG A 6 -47.74 33.33 33.45
N GLY A 7 -48.82 32.57 33.67
CA GLY A 7 -48.77 31.11 33.75
C GLY A 7 -48.54 30.45 32.38
N SER A 8 -49.17 31.00 31.34
CA SER A 8 -49.00 30.52 29.96
C SER A 8 -47.57 30.75 29.43
N ILE A 9 -46.97 31.90 29.74
CA ILE A 9 -45.59 32.23 29.32
C ILE A 9 -44.57 31.33 30.05
N ALA A 10 -44.79 31.02 31.33
CA ALA A 10 -43.91 30.15 32.11
C ALA A 10 -43.91 28.70 31.58
N ILE A 11 -45.08 28.17 31.22
CA ILE A 11 -45.21 26.82 30.64
C ILE A 11 -44.55 26.78 29.25
N LEU A 12 -44.77 27.79 28.41
CA LEU A 12 -44.13 27.90 27.10
C LEU A 12 -42.59 27.96 27.24
N ALA A 13 -42.08 28.72 28.21
CA ALA A 13 -40.65 28.82 28.47
C ALA A 13 -40.05 27.48 28.93
N LEU A 14 -40.73 26.75 29.81
CA LEU A 14 -40.30 25.41 30.25
C LEU A 14 -40.22 24.42 29.08
N TYR A 15 -41.25 24.37 28.23
CA TYR A 15 -41.23 23.51 27.04
C TYR A 15 -40.14 23.91 26.05
N THR A 16 -39.89 25.20 25.87
CA THR A 16 -38.82 25.69 25.00
C THR A 16 -37.45 25.27 25.53
N VAL A 17 -37.21 25.39 26.84
CA VAL A 17 -35.96 24.94 27.46
C VAL A 17 -35.79 23.43 27.32
N LEU A 18 -36.83 22.64 27.58
CA LEU A 18 -36.80 21.18 27.39
C LEU A 18 -36.53 20.79 25.93
N ALA A 19 -37.15 21.49 24.97
CA ALA A 19 -36.91 21.28 23.55
C ALA A 19 -35.47 21.65 23.14
N VAL A 20 -34.91 22.72 23.70
CA VAL A 20 -33.50 23.10 23.47
C VAL A 20 -32.54 22.08 24.08
N ILE A 21 -32.81 21.57 25.28
CA ILE A 21 -31.99 20.53 25.91
C ILE A 21 -32.04 19.24 25.08
N ALA A 22 -33.24 18.78 24.71
CA ALA A 22 -33.41 17.60 23.87
C ALA A 22 -32.75 17.78 22.48
N GLY A 23 -32.94 18.94 21.86
CA GLY A 23 -32.31 19.30 20.59
C GLY A 23 -30.79 19.29 20.69
N THR A 24 -30.22 19.89 21.74
CA THR A 24 -28.78 19.88 22.00
C THR A 24 -28.27 18.45 22.20
N MET A 25 -28.95 17.62 22.99
CA MET A 25 -28.56 16.22 23.20
C MET A 25 -28.52 15.42 21.88
N ILE A 26 -29.56 15.58 21.05
CA ILE A 26 -29.65 14.92 19.75
C ILE A 26 -28.51 15.39 18.82
N ILE A 27 -28.31 16.71 18.72
CA ILE A 27 -27.26 17.30 17.88
C ILE A 27 -25.88 16.83 18.36
N SER A 28 -25.59 16.91 19.65
CA SER A 28 -24.33 16.45 20.24
C SER A 28 -24.06 14.98 19.97
N HIS A 29 -25.09 14.12 20.07
CA HIS A 29 -24.97 12.70 19.73
C HIS A 29 -24.59 12.50 18.25
N PHE A 30 -25.34 13.10 17.32
CA PHE A 30 -25.08 12.93 15.89
C PHE A 30 -23.71 13.51 15.47
N PHE A 31 -23.34 14.70 15.97
CA PHE A 31 -22.03 15.29 15.68
C PHE A 31 -20.89 14.48 16.29
N GLY A 32 -21.04 13.99 17.52
CA GLY A 32 -20.05 13.12 18.17
C GLY A 32 -19.79 11.86 17.37
N VAL A 33 -20.84 11.14 16.98
CA VAL A 33 -20.74 9.93 16.15
C VAL A 33 -20.11 10.24 14.79
N TYR A 34 -20.48 11.37 14.15
CA TYR A 34 -19.91 11.77 12.87
C TYR A 34 -18.40 12.07 12.96
N VAL A 35 -17.98 12.85 13.96
CA VAL A 35 -16.56 13.18 14.18
C VAL A 35 -15.74 11.92 14.42
N VAL A 36 -16.24 10.99 15.24
CA VAL A 36 -15.50 9.75 15.50
C VAL A 36 -15.42 8.86 14.27
N LYS A 37 -16.50 8.73 13.48
CA LYS A 37 -16.44 7.97 12.21
C LYS A 37 -15.34 8.51 11.29
N ARG A 38 -15.21 9.84 11.19
CA ARG A 38 -14.14 10.48 10.42
C ARG A 38 -12.75 10.20 11.00
N GLN A 39 -12.58 10.28 12.31
CA GLN A 39 -11.30 9.94 12.94
C GLN A 39 -10.93 8.47 12.74
N SER A 40 -11.88 7.56 12.90
CA SER A 40 -11.67 6.11 12.68
C SER A 40 -11.29 5.79 11.23
N GLN A 41 -11.86 6.51 10.26
CA GLN A 41 -11.45 6.43 8.86
C GLN A 41 -10.01 6.92 8.65
N ASN A 42 -9.66 8.09 9.19
CA ASN A 42 -8.30 8.63 9.07
C ASN A 42 -7.24 7.70 9.68
N VAL A 43 -7.57 7.00 10.77
CA VAL A 43 -6.72 5.97 11.39
C VAL A 43 -6.50 4.81 10.41
N ALA A 44 -7.57 4.27 9.82
CA ALA A 44 -7.48 3.18 8.86
C ALA A 44 -6.72 3.59 7.60
N ASP A 45 -6.95 4.80 7.09
CA ASP A 45 -6.24 5.37 5.94
C ASP A 45 -4.73 5.45 6.22
N SER A 46 -4.35 6.06 7.36
CA SER A 46 -2.95 6.18 7.76
C SER A 46 -2.28 4.82 7.92
N ALA A 47 -2.94 3.87 8.58
CA ALA A 47 -2.44 2.52 8.76
C ALA A 47 -2.27 1.78 7.42
N SER A 48 -3.21 1.95 6.48
CA SER A 48 -3.14 1.33 5.15
C SER A 48 -1.99 1.90 4.31
N LEU A 49 -1.76 3.21 4.40
CA LEU A 49 -0.64 3.87 3.72
C LEU A 49 0.71 3.41 4.28
N ALA A 50 0.86 3.28 5.61
CA ALA A 50 2.08 2.72 6.20
C ALA A 50 2.32 1.27 5.76
N ALA A 51 1.27 0.45 5.77
CA ALA A 51 1.37 -0.95 5.33
C ALA A 51 1.89 -1.03 3.89
N VAL A 52 1.28 -0.25 2.98
CA VAL A 52 1.70 -0.20 1.57
C VAL A 52 3.10 0.37 1.41
N GLN A 53 3.50 1.36 2.22
CA GLN A 53 4.84 1.94 2.13
C GLN A 53 5.94 0.92 2.50
N VAL A 54 5.72 0.14 3.57
CA VAL A 54 6.65 -0.93 3.94
C VAL A 54 6.65 -2.05 2.90
N LEU A 55 5.46 -2.46 2.42
CA LEU A 55 5.36 -3.45 1.34
C LEU A 55 6.10 -2.99 0.08
N LYS A 56 5.94 -1.71 -0.30
CA LYS A 56 6.65 -1.11 -1.44
C LYS A 56 8.15 -1.20 -1.26
N GLN A 57 8.66 -0.76 -0.11
CA GLN A 57 10.09 -0.80 0.17
C GLN A 57 10.65 -2.23 0.08
N LYS A 58 9.96 -3.20 0.71
CA LYS A 58 10.38 -4.61 0.69
C LYS A 58 10.30 -5.23 -0.69
N TYR A 59 9.32 -4.82 -1.48
CA TYR A 59 9.20 -5.27 -2.85
C TYR A 59 10.28 -4.67 -3.75
N GLU A 60 10.62 -3.39 -3.58
CA GLU A 60 11.72 -2.75 -4.31
C GLU A 60 13.08 -3.38 -3.97
N GLU A 61 13.32 -3.75 -2.71
CA GLU A 61 14.49 -4.53 -2.28
C GLU A 61 14.57 -5.87 -3.04
N GLU A 62 13.49 -6.66 -3.03
CA GLU A 62 13.42 -7.95 -3.75
C GLU A 62 13.60 -7.80 -5.28
N MET A 63 13.04 -6.74 -5.86
CA MET A 63 13.15 -6.47 -7.30
C MET A 63 14.58 -6.12 -7.71
N LYS A 64 15.32 -5.38 -6.87
CA LYS A 64 16.74 -5.11 -7.10
C LYS A 64 17.55 -6.39 -7.08
N ASP A 65 17.35 -7.24 -6.08
CA ASP A 65 18.03 -8.55 -5.99
C ASP A 65 17.75 -9.42 -7.22
N LYS A 66 16.50 -9.43 -7.72
CA LYS A 66 16.15 -10.16 -8.95
C LYS A 66 16.79 -9.54 -10.17
N VAL A 67 16.86 -8.21 -10.28
CA VAL A 67 17.55 -7.54 -11.39
C VAL A 67 19.03 -7.90 -11.40
N ASP A 68 19.70 -7.87 -10.25
CA ASP A 68 21.12 -8.24 -10.15
C ASP A 68 21.36 -9.67 -10.62
N TYR A 69 20.47 -10.59 -10.24
CA TYR A 69 20.50 -11.97 -10.73
C TYR A 69 20.32 -12.06 -12.25
N VAL A 70 19.33 -11.36 -12.82
CA VAL A 70 19.07 -11.37 -14.27
C VAL A 70 20.22 -10.76 -15.05
N LEU A 71 20.83 -9.69 -14.54
CA LEU A 71 22.02 -9.09 -15.15
C LEU A 71 23.23 -10.03 -15.06
N HIS A 72 23.38 -10.76 -13.96
CA HIS A 72 24.42 -11.78 -13.86
C HIS A 72 24.25 -12.87 -14.92
N GLU A 73 23.04 -13.42 -15.07
CA GLU A 73 22.74 -14.41 -16.13
C GLU A 73 22.99 -13.84 -17.54
N PHE A 74 22.59 -12.58 -17.78
CA PHE A 74 22.84 -11.90 -19.04
C PHE A 74 24.34 -11.83 -19.39
N TRP A 75 25.20 -11.49 -18.43
CA TRP A 75 26.64 -11.43 -18.65
C TRP A 75 27.25 -12.83 -18.86
N VAL A 76 26.77 -13.83 -18.13
CA VAL A 76 27.18 -15.24 -18.32
C VAL A 76 26.83 -15.71 -19.73
N ASP A 77 25.63 -15.37 -20.22
CA ASP A 77 25.19 -15.71 -21.58
C ASP A 77 26.04 -15.03 -22.66
N ILE A 78 26.40 -13.75 -22.45
CA ILE A 78 27.32 -13.02 -23.35
C ILE A 78 28.69 -13.70 -23.37
N ASP A 79 29.26 -14.00 -22.21
CA ASP A 79 30.57 -14.64 -22.12
C ASP A 79 30.59 -16.02 -22.76
N LEU A 80 29.51 -16.79 -22.60
CA LEU A 80 29.34 -18.10 -23.21
C LEU A 80 29.23 -18.01 -24.74
N GLU A 81 28.50 -17.03 -25.27
CA GLU A 81 28.37 -16.82 -26.72
C GLU A 81 29.72 -16.45 -27.35
N ILE A 82 30.45 -15.52 -26.74
CA ILE A 82 31.79 -15.13 -27.20
C ILE A 82 32.73 -16.34 -27.16
N ALA A 83 32.74 -17.09 -26.06
CA ALA A 83 33.57 -18.29 -25.93
C ALA A 83 33.23 -19.37 -26.97
N THR A 84 31.94 -19.58 -27.24
CA THR A 84 31.45 -20.54 -28.23
C THR A 84 31.83 -20.12 -29.65
N CYS A 85 31.71 -18.83 -29.98
CA CYS A 85 32.14 -18.28 -31.25
C CYS A 85 33.65 -18.48 -31.46
N LEU A 86 34.48 -18.13 -30.46
CA LEU A 86 35.93 -18.31 -30.52
C LEU A 86 36.33 -19.78 -30.69
N ALA A 87 35.64 -20.70 -30.01
CA ALA A 87 35.88 -22.13 -30.14
C ALA A 87 35.46 -22.69 -31.52
N SER A 88 34.46 -22.10 -32.16
CA SER A 88 33.95 -22.53 -33.47
C SER A 88 34.85 -22.11 -34.66
N GLY A 89 35.78 -21.18 -34.45
CA GLY A 89 36.69 -20.69 -35.50
C GLY A 89 36.02 -19.77 -36.54
N VAL A 90 34.76 -19.38 -36.33
CA VAL A 90 34.04 -18.42 -37.19
C VAL A 90 34.40 -17.00 -36.73
N LEU A 91 35.29 -16.33 -37.45
CA LEU A 91 35.70 -14.95 -37.20
C LEU A 91 35.07 -13.99 -38.21
N PRO A 92 34.75 -12.73 -37.83
CA PRO A 92 34.92 -12.13 -36.50
C PRO A 92 33.78 -12.48 -35.52
N CYS A 93 34.13 -12.69 -34.25
CA CYS A 93 33.17 -12.78 -33.16
C CYS A 93 32.77 -11.39 -32.69
N LEU A 94 31.50 -11.21 -32.32
CA LEU A 94 31.01 -9.96 -31.75
C LEU A 94 31.68 -9.67 -30.41
N THR A 95 31.94 -8.39 -30.12
CA THR A 95 32.44 -7.97 -28.80
C THR A 95 31.31 -7.90 -27.77
N LYS A 96 31.66 -7.75 -26.49
CA LYS A 96 30.66 -7.55 -25.42
C LYS A 96 29.79 -6.33 -25.70
N GLU A 97 30.43 -5.25 -26.14
CA GLU A 97 29.79 -3.98 -26.47
C GLU A 97 28.76 -4.15 -27.60
N GLU A 98 29.15 -4.85 -28.67
CA GLU A 98 28.26 -5.11 -29.81
C GLU A 98 27.06 -5.99 -29.42
N LEU A 99 27.26 -7.00 -28.57
CA LEU A 99 26.18 -7.85 -28.06
C LEU A 99 25.21 -7.07 -27.16
N VAL A 100 25.72 -6.20 -26.30
CA VAL A 100 24.89 -5.30 -25.49
C VAL A 100 24.10 -4.34 -26.38
N GLU A 101 24.73 -3.76 -27.40
CA GLU A 101 24.06 -2.89 -28.36
C GLU A 101 22.98 -3.59 -29.19
N GLN A 102 23.19 -4.85 -29.55
CA GLN A 102 22.20 -5.65 -30.28
C GLN A 102 21.01 -6.05 -29.41
N ARG A 103 21.24 -6.36 -28.13
CA ARG A 103 20.23 -6.95 -27.24
C ARG A 103 19.43 -5.90 -26.47
N ILE A 104 20.07 -4.82 -26.03
CA ILE A 104 19.47 -3.81 -25.16
C ILE A 104 19.03 -2.61 -25.99
N GLN A 105 17.73 -2.29 -25.98
CA GLN A 105 17.18 -1.22 -26.79
C GLN A 105 17.41 0.14 -26.13
N ASP A 106 17.21 0.23 -24.81
CA ASP A 106 17.37 1.48 -24.07
C ASP A 106 18.84 1.96 -24.09
N ALA A 107 19.05 3.18 -24.62
CA ALA A 107 20.39 3.76 -24.76
C ALA A 107 21.05 4.08 -23.41
N ARG A 108 20.24 4.46 -22.41
CA ARG A 108 20.74 4.77 -21.06
C ARG A 108 21.16 3.49 -20.36
N LEU A 109 20.35 2.43 -20.44
CA LEU A 109 20.69 1.13 -19.88
C LEU A 109 21.96 0.55 -20.53
N ARG A 110 22.11 0.65 -21.87
CA ARG A 110 23.35 0.26 -22.56
C ARG A 110 24.58 0.96 -21.98
N GLN A 111 24.52 2.28 -21.86
CA GLN A 111 25.63 3.06 -21.31
C GLN A 111 25.98 2.62 -19.88
N MET A 112 24.96 2.38 -19.05
CA MET A 112 25.16 1.94 -17.66
C MET A 112 25.75 0.52 -17.58
N LEU A 113 25.34 -0.39 -18.47
CA LEU A 113 25.88 -1.75 -18.51
C LEU A 113 27.34 -1.80 -18.98
N LEU A 114 27.74 -0.88 -19.86
CA LEU A 114 29.12 -0.82 -20.38
C LEU A 114 30.08 -0.03 -19.48
N ASP A 115 29.55 0.78 -18.55
CA ASP A 115 30.34 1.49 -17.56
C ASP A 115 30.48 0.66 -16.27
N PRO A 116 31.67 0.13 -15.95
CA PRO A 116 31.88 -0.70 -14.76
C PRO A 116 31.72 0.05 -13.43
N THR A 117 31.62 1.38 -13.48
CA THR A 117 31.42 2.22 -12.28
C THR A 117 29.97 2.65 -12.07
N SER A 118 29.08 2.36 -13.04
CA SER A 118 27.69 2.76 -12.98
C SER A 118 26.86 1.77 -12.14
N GLU A 119 26.05 2.30 -11.22
CA GLU A 119 25.01 1.51 -10.55
C GLU A 119 23.79 1.42 -11.46
N VAL A 120 23.46 0.21 -11.93
CA VAL A 120 22.36 -0.02 -12.87
C VAL A 120 21.01 0.29 -12.22
N GLU A 121 20.22 1.16 -12.84
CA GLU A 121 18.89 1.51 -12.35
C GLU A 121 17.92 0.35 -12.65
N TRP A 122 17.50 -0.35 -11.59
CA TRP A 122 16.70 -1.58 -11.72
C TRP A 122 15.39 -1.41 -12.52
N LEU A 123 14.76 -0.22 -12.45
CA LEU A 123 13.54 0.06 -13.21
C LEU A 123 13.78 0.00 -14.72
N LEU A 124 14.95 0.44 -15.20
CA LEU A 124 15.28 0.38 -16.63
C LEU A 124 15.37 -1.08 -17.09
N VAL A 125 15.92 -1.96 -16.26
CA VAL A 125 16.01 -3.40 -16.55
C VAL A 125 14.63 -4.05 -16.60
N VAL A 126 13.76 -3.72 -15.64
CA VAL A 126 12.39 -4.25 -15.59
C VAL A 126 11.57 -3.85 -16.82
N THR A 127 11.78 -2.65 -17.35
CA THR A 127 11.05 -2.14 -18.52
C THR A 127 11.69 -2.50 -19.86
N GLU A 128 12.92 -3.00 -19.88
CA GLU A 128 13.66 -3.29 -21.11
C GLU A 128 13.07 -4.52 -21.82
N PRO A 129 12.71 -4.42 -23.13
CA PRO A 129 12.10 -5.50 -23.88
C PRO A 129 12.84 -6.84 -23.83
N TYR A 130 14.18 -6.82 -23.83
CA TYR A 130 15.00 -8.02 -23.74
C TYR A 130 14.68 -8.87 -22.49
N PHE A 131 14.41 -8.21 -21.36
CA PHE A 131 14.14 -8.87 -20.07
C PHE A 131 12.64 -9.08 -19.80
N SER A 132 11.75 -8.75 -20.75
CA SER A 132 10.29 -8.83 -20.58
C SER A 132 9.79 -10.21 -20.14
N GLY A 133 10.49 -11.28 -20.55
CA GLY A 133 10.18 -12.65 -20.12
C GLY A 133 10.39 -12.90 -18.62
N GLU A 134 11.30 -12.17 -17.99
CA GLU A 134 11.59 -12.26 -16.55
C GLU A 134 10.70 -11.39 -15.68
N PHE A 135 10.17 -10.30 -16.26
CA PHE A 135 9.40 -9.27 -15.56
C PHE A 135 7.96 -9.14 -16.07
N THR A 136 7.33 -10.27 -16.40
CA THR A 136 5.90 -10.29 -16.75
C THR A 136 5.02 -9.84 -15.57
N ALA A 137 3.84 -9.28 -15.85
CA ALA A 137 2.89 -8.84 -14.82
C ALA A 137 2.59 -9.92 -13.77
N GLN A 138 2.45 -11.17 -14.21
CA GLN A 138 2.20 -12.30 -13.34
C GLN A 138 3.41 -12.64 -12.45
N LYS A 139 4.63 -12.70 -13.02
CA LYS A 139 5.86 -12.93 -12.23
C LYS A 139 6.08 -11.80 -11.21
N ASN A 140 5.79 -10.56 -11.58
CA ASN A 140 5.90 -9.40 -10.70
C ASN A 140 4.90 -9.47 -9.54
N GLY A 141 3.65 -9.87 -9.84
CA GLY A 141 2.61 -10.06 -8.82
C GLY A 141 2.85 -11.27 -7.92
N ASP A 142 3.39 -12.36 -8.46
CA ASP A 142 3.83 -13.51 -7.67
C ASP A 142 4.88 -13.10 -6.63
N ARG A 143 5.90 -12.34 -7.05
CA ARG A 143 6.92 -11.79 -6.13
C ARG A 143 6.32 -10.86 -5.09
N LEU A 144 5.46 -9.92 -5.50
CA LEU A 144 4.81 -9.00 -4.57
C LEU A 144 4.01 -9.75 -3.51
N TYR A 145 3.27 -10.79 -3.92
CA TYR A 145 2.50 -11.64 -3.03
C TYR A 145 3.39 -12.40 -2.04
N ASP A 146 4.50 -12.96 -2.51
CA ASP A 146 5.44 -13.69 -1.66
C ASP A 146 6.16 -12.76 -0.67
N VAL A 147 6.56 -11.57 -1.10
CA VAL A 147 7.11 -10.51 -0.22
C VAL A 147 6.10 -10.13 0.84
N CYS A 148 4.83 -9.89 0.46
CA CYS A 148 3.79 -9.54 1.42
C CYS A 148 3.59 -10.63 2.47
N ARG A 149 3.63 -11.91 2.09
CA ARG A 149 3.50 -13.04 3.02
C ARG A 149 4.70 -13.17 3.95
N ARG A 150 5.91 -13.02 3.41
CA ARG A 150 7.16 -13.16 4.18
C ARG A 150 7.34 -12.01 5.17
N GLU A 151 7.00 -10.79 4.75
CA GLU A 151 7.17 -9.56 5.52
C GLU A 151 5.88 -9.12 6.25
N ALA A 152 4.88 -9.99 6.32
CA ALA A 152 3.56 -9.71 6.91
C ALA A 152 3.66 -9.08 8.31
N SER A 153 4.56 -9.59 9.16
CA SER A 153 4.80 -9.08 10.51
C SER A 153 5.32 -7.63 10.51
N ALA A 154 6.24 -7.30 9.61
CA ALA A 154 6.81 -5.95 9.51
C ALA A 154 5.78 -4.95 8.96
N ILE A 155 5.02 -5.36 7.94
CA ILE A 155 3.93 -4.58 7.34
C ILE A 155 2.86 -4.28 8.40
N ARG A 156 2.44 -5.30 9.16
CA ARG A 156 1.47 -5.16 10.25
C ARG A 156 2.00 -4.28 11.37
N ALA A 157 3.26 -4.43 11.76
CA ALA A 157 3.87 -3.61 12.81
C ALA A 157 3.85 -2.11 12.44
N ALA A 158 4.15 -1.77 11.19
CA ALA A 158 4.08 -0.38 10.72
C ALA A 158 2.65 0.18 10.69
N ALA A 159 1.68 -0.63 10.24
CA ALA A 159 0.27 -0.25 10.28
C ALA A 159 -0.24 -0.02 11.71
N LEU A 160 0.17 -0.90 12.64
CA LEU A 160 -0.17 -0.80 14.06
C LEU A 160 0.45 0.44 14.71
N ASP A 161 1.72 0.73 14.46
CA ASP A 161 2.38 1.92 15.01
C ASP A 161 1.65 3.21 14.60
N LEU A 162 1.30 3.35 13.31
CA LEU A 162 0.50 4.52 12.88
C LEU A 162 -0.93 4.52 13.42
N SER A 163 -1.58 3.36 13.55
CA SER A 163 -2.91 3.30 14.15
C SER A 163 -2.87 3.78 15.60
N VAL A 164 -1.95 3.25 16.41
CA VAL A 164 -1.82 3.61 17.83
C VAL A 164 -1.47 5.09 18.01
N ARG A 165 -0.58 5.65 17.17
CA ARG A 165 -0.26 7.09 17.19
C ARG A 165 -1.45 8.00 16.87
N ASN A 166 -2.45 7.49 16.14
CA ASN A 166 -3.67 8.20 15.80
C ASN A 166 -4.86 7.82 16.71
N GLU A 167 -4.60 7.28 17.89
CA GLU A 167 -5.62 6.83 18.87
C GLU A 167 -6.55 5.74 18.32
N GLY A 168 -6.07 4.94 17.37
CA GLY A 168 -6.74 3.74 16.88
C GLY A 168 -6.58 2.54 17.82
N SER A 169 -7.35 1.48 17.56
CA SER A 169 -7.18 0.20 18.26
C SER A 169 -5.81 -0.41 17.99
N SER A 170 -5.32 -1.15 18.98
CA SER A 170 -4.17 -2.06 18.87
C SER A 170 -4.50 -3.35 18.12
N GLN A 171 -5.77 -3.59 17.78
CA GLN A 171 -6.24 -4.71 16.99
C GLN A 171 -6.58 -4.23 15.58
N LEU A 172 -5.70 -4.56 14.64
CA LEU A 172 -5.92 -4.42 13.20
C LEU A 172 -5.85 -5.79 12.55
N THR A 173 -6.68 -5.98 11.51
CA THR A 173 -6.56 -7.07 10.56
C THR A 173 -6.18 -6.48 9.21
N LEU A 174 -5.11 -6.97 8.59
CA LEU A 174 -4.71 -6.56 7.25
C LEU A 174 -5.08 -7.66 6.26
N THR A 175 -5.53 -7.29 5.06
CA THR A 175 -5.86 -8.24 3.98
C THR A 175 -5.12 -7.85 2.71
N PHE A 176 -4.51 -8.83 2.02
CA PHE A 176 -3.88 -8.66 0.70
C PHE A 176 -4.00 -9.94 -0.15
N PRO A 177 -4.13 -9.85 -1.49
CA PRO A 177 -4.59 -8.68 -2.25
C PRO A 177 -6.09 -8.43 -2.03
N VAL A 178 -6.61 -7.31 -2.54
CA VAL A 178 -8.04 -6.97 -2.45
C VAL A 178 -8.61 -6.68 -3.83
N ASP A 179 -9.75 -7.29 -4.14
CA ASP A 179 -10.45 -7.17 -5.43
C ASP A 179 -9.58 -7.51 -6.66
N GLY A 180 -8.62 -8.43 -6.48
CA GLY A 180 -7.66 -8.82 -7.52
C GLY A 180 -6.60 -7.75 -7.84
N GLU A 181 -6.56 -6.67 -7.06
CA GLU A 181 -5.61 -5.58 -7.20
C GLU A 181 -4.54 -5.62 -6.08
N PRO A 182 -3.33 -5.05 -6.31
CA PRO A 182 -2.26 -5.01 -5.31
C PRO A 182 -2.55 -3.95 -4.22
N LYS A 183 -3.63 -4.18 -3.47
CA LYS A 183 -4.13 -3.33 -2.39
C LYS A 183 -4.02 -4.03 -1.05
N VAL A 184 -3.59 -3.28 -0.04
CA VAL A 184 -3.66 -3.71 1.36
C VAL A 184 -4.86 -3.04 2.00
N GLN A 185 -5.81 -3.85 2.46
CA GLN A 185 -6.95 -3.36 3.25
C GLN A 185 -6.64 -3.49 4.74
N VAL A 186 -6.90 -2.42 5.49
CA VAL A 186 -6.85 -2.39 6.95
C VAL A 186 -8.27 -2.36 7.48
N LYS A 187 -8.58 -3.33 8.34
CA LYS A 187 -9.81 -3.38 9.14
C LYS A 187 -9.41 -3.05 10.58
N GLY A 188 -9.87 -1.89 11.06
CA GLY A 188 -9.58 -1.41 12.40
C GLY A 188 -10.86 -1.08 13.18
N HIS A 189 -10.68 -0.85 14.47
CA HIS A 189 -11.73 -0.39 15.36
C HIS A 189 -11.22 0.86 16.10
N LYS A 190 -12.11 1.81 16.40
CA LYS A 190 -11.86 2.83 17.42
C LYS A 190 -12.95 2.70 18.47
N THR A 191 -12.57 2.37 19.69
CA THR A 191 -13.48 2.32 20.84
C THR A 191 -13.78 3.73 21.30
N ILE A 192 -15.05 4.09 21.40
CA ILE A 192 -15.49 5.37 21.97
C ILE A 192 -15.78 5.16 23.45
N ASN A 193 -15.32 6.08 24.30
CA ASN A 193 -15.89 6.28 25.63
C ASN A 193 -16.52 7.67 25.68
N ILE A 194 -17.85 7.74 25.72
CA ILE A 194 -18.57 9.01 25.91
C ILE A 194 -18.86 9.18 27.41
N ASP A 195 -17.90 9.74 28.15
CA ASP A 195 -18.00 9.85 29.61
C ASP A 195 -18.96 10.95 30.11
N GLN A 196 -19.51 11.79 29.22
CA GLN A 196 -20.10 13.05 29.66
C GLN A 196 -21.59 13.01 30.04
N ILE A 197 -22.40 12.03 29.60
CA ILE A 197 -23.85 12.01 29.93
C ILE A 197 -24.43 10.59 30.11
N VAL A 198 -23.99 9.61 29.33
CA VAL A 198 -24.43 8.21 29.43
C VAL A 198 -23.22 7.33 29.13
N THR A 199 -22.85 6.43 30.05
CA THR A 199 -21.70 5.54 29.89
C THR A 199 -21.97 4.53 28.77
N PHE A 200 -21.70 4.95 27.53
CA PHE A 200 -21.75 4.12 26.34
C PHE A 200 -20.33 3.93 25.82
N SER A 201 -19.95 2.66 25.65
CA SER A 201 -18.76 2.27 24.91
C SER A 201 -19.22 1.53 23.66
N GLU A 202 -18.86 2.05 22.49
CA GLU A 202 -19.18 1.44 21.20
C GLU A 202 -17.93 1.41 20.34
N ASP A 203 -17.64 0.25 19.76
CA ASP A 203 -16.58 0.08 18.78
C ASP A 203 -17.09 0.47 17.40
N ILE A 204 -16.53 1.53 16.82
CA ILE A 204 -16.85 1.91 15.45
C ILE A 204 -15.84 1.24 14.50
N PRO A 205 -16.27 0.26 13.67
CA PRO A 205 -15.40 -0.34 12.68
C PRO A 205 -15.05 0.67 11.58
N SER A 206 -13.79 0.64 11.13
CA SER A 206 -13.32 1.38 9.97
C SER A 206 -12.55 0.48 9.03
N TYR A 207 -12.67 0.82 7.75
CA TYR A 207 -12.07 0.07 6.66
C TYR A 207 -11.41 1.08 5.72
N SER A 208 -10.16 0.82 5.38
CA SER A 208 -9.47 1.54 4.31
C SER A 208 -8.63 0.57 3.49
N ALA A 209 -8.43 0.88 2.22
CA ALA A 209 -7.57 0.11 1.34
C ALA A 209 -6.66 1.06 0.56
N ALA A 210 -5.36 0.81 0.61
CA ALA A 210 -4.36 1.54 -0.15
C ALA A 210 -3.75 0.61 -1.20
N GLY A 211 -3.56 1.13 -2.42
CA GLY A 211 -2.96 0.40 -3.55
C GLY A 211 -1.48 0.71 -3.72
N LEU A 212 -0.73 -0.28 -4.19
CA LEU A 212 0.63 -0.08 -4.67
C LEU A 212 0.59 0.58 -6.05
N GLN A 213 1.26 1.73 -6.21
CA GLN A 213 1.45 2.37 -7.52
C GLN A 213 2.85 2.07 -8.05
N THR A 214 2.93 1.44 -9.22
CA THR A 214 4.17 1.08 -9.91
C THR A 214 4.15 1.58 -11.35
N SER A 215 5.33 1.78 -11.93
CA SER A 215 5.51 2.17 -13.34
C SER A 215 5.46 1.00 -14.33
N PHE A 216 5.29 -0.21 -13.81
CA PHE A 216 5.20 -1.47 -14.56
C PHE A 216 4.02 -2.28 -14.07
N ASP A 217 3.60 -3.23 -14.89
CA ASP A 217 2.41 -4.05 -14.63
C ASP A 217 2.66 -5.09 -13.54
N ILE A 218 1.66 -5.24 -12.67
CA ILE A 218 1.62 -6.22 -11.59
C ILE A 218 0.23 -6.85 -11.61
N ASP A 219 0.18 -8.17 -11.76
CA ASP A 219 -1.06 -8.94 -11.72
C ASP A 219 -1.08 -9.88 -10.52
N VAL A 220 -2.00 -9.61 -9.59
CA VAL A 220 -2.28 -10.45 -8.42
C VAL A 220 -3.70 -11.01 -8.45
N SER A 221 -4.40 -10.89 -9.58
CA SER A 221 -5.82 -11.27 -9.71
C SER A 221 -6.06 -12.77 -9.53
N HIS A 222 -5.04 -13.60 -9.79
CA HIS A 222 -5.05 -15.05 -9.57
C HIS A 222 -4.71 -15.47 -8.14
N LYS A 223 -4.32 -14.54 -7.26
CA LYS A 223 -3.93 -14.85 -5.88
C LYS A 223 -5.13 -14.85 -4.93
N VAL A 224 -5.08 -15.74 -3.95
CA VAL A 224 -6.10 -15.82 -2.90
C VAL A 224 -5.81 -14.76 -1.84
N PRO A 225 -6.78 -13.90 -1.49
CA PRO A 225 -6.63 -12.98 -0.37
C PRO A 225 -6.31 -13.71 0.93
N PHE A 226 -5.38 -13.17 1.73
CA PHE A 226 -5.09 -13.68 3.07
C PHE A 226 -5.08 -12.54 4.09
N ASP A 227 -5.48 -12.88 5.31
CA ASP A 227 -5.46 -11.97 6.45
C ASP A 227 -4.17 -12.16 7.25
N PHE A 228 -3.56 -11.08 7.73
CA PHE A 228 -2.34 -11.10 8.53
C PHE A 228 -2.24 -9.99 9.57
#